data_AF-M6VPM2-F1
#
_entry.id   AF-M6VPM2-F1
#
_cell.length_a   1.000
_cell.length_b   1.000
_cell.length_c   1.000
_cell.angle_alpha   90.00
_cell.angle_beta   90.00
_cell.angle_gamma   90.00
#
_symmetry.space_group_name_H-M   'P 1'
#
loop_
_entity.id
_entity.type
_entity.pdbx_description
1 polymer ?
#
loop_
_entity_poly.entity_id
_entity_poly.type
_entity_poly.pdbx_seq_one_letter_code
_entity_poly.pdbx_strand_id
1 'polypeptide(L)'
;MEIQTPVSGSFAEYRTHHLHMGADFKTFHLNGFPAIAPFDGVVESVSESPTGYGLNLMLRSSSGLRAKFAHLFNLEGVKKELENLRQALRLLNDGIFSVKFPNHQFSIKQGQSIARIGESGTGVPHLHFELHGNGSTFNPLAYLKMNDRDRTPPELLVLYIDSSDGQKFRIPLKKKEDGIYELNEPLKLGGEVRIKLGAFDRMNSHNKNNLYFAKLMFDGKSLYERKFEKMSYAEARDHQSIYDSNRSSLNPPVYVYNLFPSLKSSIDLREFSENQEIPLEIIAGDKEENLSSLKFKIFNSGFKGHTTNTTPTEYFSQDHRFLLSTPKGNTFGKGNILFEKAGTPRENVLPEGLVLKSELIEIESTGISWTGDAKFLWKEKNSVEEKTSIYSKKEPNVG
;
A
#
# COMPACT_ATOMS: atom_id res chain seq x y z
N MET A 1 23.13 -5.38 11.94
CA MET A 1 22.49 -4.26 12.65
C MET A 1 21.42 -4.86 13.54
N GLU A 2 21.50 -4.56 14.83
CA GLU A 2 20.44 -4.87 15.78
C GLU A 2 19.61 -3.61 15.99
N ILE A 3 18.30 -3.75 15.95
CA ILE A 3 17.38 -2.63 16.16
C ILE A 3 16.54 -2.94 17.40
N GLN A 4 16.63 -2.05 18.39
CA GLN A 4 15.85 -2.10 19.62
C GLN A 4 14.80 -1.00 19.62
N THR A 5 13.88 -1.05 18.65
CA THR A 5 12.73 -0.16 18.63
C THR A 5 11.57 -0.75 17.85
N PRO A 6 10.31 -0.50 18.26
CA PRO A 6 9.14 -0.98 17.54
C PRO A 6 9.05 -0.41 16.11
N VAL A 7 8.42 -1.19 15.23
CA VAL A 7 8.08 -0.78 13.88
C VAL A 7 6.84 0.14 13.92
N SER A 8 6.93 1.32 13.30
CA SER A 8 5.79 2.24 13.14
C SER A 8 5.15 2.18 11.76
N GLY A 9 5.86 1.64 10.78
CA GLY A 9 5.41 1.48 9.41
C GLY A 9 6.22 0.37 8.75
N SER A 10 5.53 -0.53 8.07
CA SER A 10 6.13 -1.77 7.56
C SER A 10 6.36 -1.71 6.05
N PHE A 11 7.21 -2.61 5.54
CA PHE A 11 7.49 -2.69 4.12
C PHE A 11 6.24 -3.06 3.31
N ALA A 12 6.13 -2.46 2.13
CA ALA A 12 5.03 -2.61 1.19
C ALA A 12 3.65 -2.20 1.75
N GLU A 13 3.61 -1.51 2.88
CA GLU A 13 2.38 -0.99 3.46
C GLU A 13 1.69 -0.03 2.49
N TYR A 14 0.37 -0.18 2.35
CA TYR A 14 -0.42 0.67 1.48
C TYR A 14 -0.40 2.12 1.97
N ARG A 15 0.09 3.04 1.12
CA ARG A 15 -0.10 4.48 1.25
C ARG A 15 -1.00 4.93 0.10
N THR A 16 -1.79 5.99 0.29
CA THR A 16 -2.86 6.40 -0.65
C THR A 16 -2.46 6.44 -2.13
N HIS A 17 -1.19 6.74 -2.43
CA HIS A 17 -0.69 6.87 -3.81
C HIS A 17 0.52 5.97 -4.13
N HIS A 18 1.03 5.19 -3.17
CA HIS A 18 2.24 4.38 -3.34
C HIS A 18 2.35 3.31 -2.25
N LEU A 19 3.28 2.38 -2.37
CA LEU A 19 3.63 1.49 -1.26
C LEU A 19 4.81 2.04 -0.46
N HIS A 20 4.83 1.75 0.83
CA HIS A 20 5.95 2.09 1.67
C HIS A 20 7.18 1.23 1.27
N MET A 21 8.22 1.86 0.73
CA MET A 21 9.37 1.16 0.13
C MET A 21 10.42 0.66 1.14
N GLY A 22 10.21 0.94 2.43
CA GLY A 22 11.12 0.63 3.52
C GLY A 22 10.38 0.21 4.78
N ALA A 23 11.06 0.34 5.92
CA ALA A 23 10.47 0.19 7.24
C ALA A 23 10.78 1.42 8.09
N ASP A 24 9.79 1.82 8.89
CA ASP A 24 9.87 2.96 9.79
C ASP A 24 10.08 2.44 11.22
N PHE A 25 11.12 2.95 11.87
CA PHE A 25 11.54 2.57 13.20
C PHE A 25 11.42 3.76 14.15
N LYS A 26 10.68 3.58 15.24
CA LYS A 26 10.40 4.68 16.17
C LYS A 26 11.69 5.17 16.85
N THR A 27 11.75 6.46 17.15
CA THR A 27 12.76 7.01 18.08
C THR A 27 12.12 7.61 19.32
N PHE A 28 10.88 7.23 19.63
CA PHE A 28 10.14 7.71 20.80
C PHE A 28 10.12 9.25 20.91
N HIS A 29 9.96 9.93 19.78
CA HIS A 29 9.98 11.40 19.67
C HIS A 29 11.32 12.07 20.01
N LEU A 30 12.43 11.34 19.92
CA LEU A 30 13.77 11.88 20.15
C LEU A 30 14.59 11.88 18.86
N ASN A 31 15.37 12.93 18.67
CA ASN A 31 16.39 13.04 17.64
C ASN A 31 17.76 12.63 18.19
N GLY A 32 18.72 12.33 17.32
CA GLY A 32 20.12 12.12 17.71
C GLY A 32 20.54 10.66 17.89
N PHE A 33 19.63 9.69 17.74
CA PHE A 33 20.02 8.27 17.75
C PHE A 33 20.97 7.96 16.58
N PRO A 34 22.00 7.11 16.77
CA PRO A 34 22.91 6.78 15.70
C PRO A 34 22.23 5.92 14.63
N ALA A 35 22.32 6.34 13.37
CA ALA A 35 22.04 5.48 12.22
C ALA A 35 23.26 4.59 11.97
N ILE A 36 23.09 3.26 12.02
CA ILE A 36 24.19 2.29 11.94
C ILE A 36 24.29 1.67 10.55
N ALA A 37 25.49 1.61 10.00
CA ALA A 37 25.74 0.99 8.70
C ALA A 37 25.46 -0.54 8.75
N PRO A 38 24.54 -1.07 7.92
CA PRO A 38 24.19 -2.50 7.93
C PRO A 38 25.26 -3.39 7.31
N PHE A 39 26.16 -2.84 6.50
CA PHE A 39 27.23 -3.53 5.78
C PHE A 39 28.39 -2.56 5.50
N ASP A 40 29.53 -3.11 5.08
CA ASP A 40 30.64 -2.34 4.52
C ASP A 40 30.24 -1.68 3.19
N GLY A 41 30.55 -0.40 3.02
CA GLY A 41 30.20 0.30 1.80
C GLY A 41 30.79 1.69 1.67
N VAL A 42 30.32 2.41 0.65
CA VAL A 42 30.67 3.80 0.38
C VAL A 42 29.40 4.65 0.33
N VAL A 43 29.45 5.87 0.85
CA VAL A 43 28.33 6.81 0.69
C VAL A 43 28.21 7.15 -0.80
N GLU A 44 27.10 6.76 -1.40
CA GLU A 44 26.79 6.98 -2.81
C GLU A 44 26.19 8.37 -3.04
N SER A 45 25.32 8.83 -2.13
CA SER A 45 24.66 10.12 -2.26
C SER A 45 24.15 10.67 -0.93
N VAL A 46 24.01 11.98 -0.88
CA VAL A 46 23.31 12.73 0.16
C VAL A 46 22.33 13.69 -0.51
N SER A 47 21.14 13.82 0.06
CA SER A 47 20.15 14.80 -0.40
C SER A 47 19.42 15.40 0.80
N GLU A 48 19.00 16.65 0.66
CA GLU A 48 18.23 17.37 1.66
C GLU A 48 17.10 18.13 0.97
N SER A 49 15.91 18.07 1.56
CA SER A 49 14.68 18.73 1.10
C SER A 49 13.83 19.08 2.33
N PRO A 50 13.03 20.16 2.31
CA PRO A 50 12.10 20.48 3.39
C PRO A 50 10.94 19.48 3.51
N THR A 51 10.67 18.68 2.48
CA THR A 51 9.56 17.73 2.41
C THR A 51 10.01 16.34 2.01
N GLY A 52 9.11 15.35 2.14
CA GLY A 52 9.40 13.96 1.78
C GLY A 52 10.45 13.37 2.71
N TYR A 53 11.50 12.76 2.15
CA TYR A 53 12.56 12.07 2.89
C TYR A 53 13.43 12.99 3.78
N GLY A 54 13.35 14.31 3.63
CA GLY A 54 14.21 15.21 4.39
C GLY A 54 15.69 15.05 4.02
N LEU A 55 16.55 15.21 5.03
CA LEU A 55 17.95 14.80 4.94
C LEU A 55 18.02 13.28 4.85
N ASN A 56 18.60 12.78 3.76
CA ASN A 56 18.77 11.37 3.52
C ASN A 56 20.16 11.05 2.94
N LEU A 57 20.60 9.83 3.21
CA LEU A 57 21.90 9.32 2.81
C LEU A 57 21.73 7.90 2.24
N MET A 58 22.43 7.62 1.14
CA MET A 58 22.49 6.29 0.53
C MET A 58 23.87 5.67 0.71
N LEU A 59 23.95 4.50 1.34
CA LEU A 59 25.17 3.70 1.47
C LEU A 59 25.12 2.55 0.47
N ARG A 60 26.17 2.38 -0.35
CA ARG A 60 26.25 1.31 -1.35
C ARG A 60 27.38 0.34 -1.02
N SER A 61 27.05 -0.94 -0.95
CA SER A 61 27.99 -2.05 -0.78
C SER A 61 28.77 -2.36 -2.06
N SER A 62 29.81 -3.19 -1.96
CA SER A 62 30.56 -3.68 -3.12
C SER A 62 29.73 -4.56 -4.06
N SER A 63 28.68 -5.22 -3.57
CA SER A 63 27.78 -6.04 -4.39
C SER A 63 26.72 -5.23 -5.14
N GLY A 64 26.64 -3.92 -4.90
CA GLY A 64 25.63 -3.03 -5.48
C GLY A 64 24.32 -2.94 -4.68
N LEU A 65 24.20 -3.66 -3.56
CA LEU A 65 23.12 -3.45 -2.58
C LEU A 65 23.26 -2.06 -1.95
N ARG A 66 22.15 -1.35 -1.82
CA ARG A 66 22.06 0.01 -1.31
C ARG A 66 21.15 0.07 -0.08
N ALA A 67 21.55 0.87 0.90
CA ALA A 67 20.78 1.15 2.10
C ALA A 67 20.51 2.66 2.17
N LYS A 68 19.24 3.06 2.16
CA LYS A 68 18.84 4.46 2.34
C LYS A 68 18.45 4.69 3.79
N PHE A 69 18.94 5.78 4.35
CA PHE A 69 18.50 6.33 5.63
C PHE A 69 17.87 7.68 5.35
N ALA A 70 16.65 7.91 5.82
CA ALA A 70 15.93 9.16 5.64
C ALA A 70 15.45 9.74 6.99
N HIS A 71 14.92 10.96 6.94
CA HIS A 71 14.55 11.77 8.10
C HIS A 71 15.71 12.01 9.07
N LEU A 72 16.94 12.08 8.56
CA LEU A 72 18.12 12.27 9.40
C LEU A 72 18.11 13.66 10.05
N PHE A 73 18.64 13.77 11.26
CA PHE A 73 18.85 15.04 11.95
C PHE A 73 20.08 15.77 11.39
N ASN A 74 21.18 15.04 11.25
CA ASN A 74 22.45 15.52 10.70
C ASN A 74 23.28 14.31 10.21
N LEU A 75 24.43 14.56 9.58
CA LEU A 75 25.36 13.52 9.13
C LEU A 75 26.53 13.30 10.11
N GLU A 76 26.33 13.56 11.41
CA GLU A 76 27.34 13.28 12.41
C GLU A 76 27.51 11.77 12.59
N GLY A 77 28.53 11.22 11.96
CA GLY A 77 28.96 9.83 12.07
C GLY A 77 30.48 9.71 12.14
N VAL A 78 31.00 8.56 11.72
CA VAL A 78 32.45 8.28 11.70
C VAL A 78 33.22 9.15 10.69
N LYS A 79 32.54 9.73 9.69
CA LYS A 79 33.11 10.65 8.69
C LYS A 79 32.60 12.07 8.94
N LYS A 80 33.32 12.83 9.76
CA LYS A 80 32.94 14.20 10.15
C LYS A 80 32.84 15.15 8.94
N GLU A 81 33.59 14.87 7.89
CA GLU A 81 33.62 15.67 6.66
C GLU A 81 32.27 15.67 5.93
N LEU A 82 31.44 14.64 6.11
CA LEU A 82 30.09 14.58 5.51
C LEU A 82 29.18 15.68 6.06
N GLU A 83 29.22 15.94 7.37
CA GLU A 83 28.40 16.97 7.98
C GLU A 83 28.88 18.37 7.59
N ASN A 84 30.20 18.59 7.54
CA ASN A 84 30.76 19.85 7.04
C ASN A 84 30.34 20.12 5.58
N LEU A 85 30.40 19.08 4.74
CA LEU A 85 29.95 19.18 3.35
C LEU A 85 28.45 19.46 3.26
N ARG A 86 27.63 18.78 4.06
CA ARG A 86 26.19 19.02 4.13
C ARG A 86 25.88 20.46 4.51
N GLN A 87 26.52 21.01 5.54
CA GLN A 87 26.31 22.40 5.96
C GLN A 87 26.71 23.39 4.86
N ALA A 88 27.83 23.16 4.17
CA ALA A 88 28.24 23.97 3.03
C ALA A 88 27.21 23.92 1.88
N LEU A 89 26.74 22.72 1.50
CA LEU A 89 25.71 22.55 0.48
C LEU A 89 24.39 23.19 0.87
N ARG A 90 23.99 23.09 2.14
CA ARG A 90 22.79 23.72 2.68
C ARG A 90 22.87 25.25 2.58
N LEU A 91 24.01 25.86 2.89
CA LEU A 91 24.21 27.31 2.75
C LEU A 91 24.23 27.77 1.28
N LEU A 92 24.75 26.95 0.38
CA LEU A 92 24.86 27.28 -1.05
C LEU A 92 23.56 27.09 -1.84
N ASN A 93 22.64 26.26 -1.34
CA ASN A 93 21.43 25.83 -2.07
C ASN A 93 20.16 25.98 -1.23
N ASP A 94 20.14 26.87 -0.25
CA ASP A 94 18.99 27.13 0.65
C ASP A 94 18.38 25.86 1.27
N GLY A 95 19.23 24.86 1.58
CA GLY A 95 18.81 23.58 2.16
C GLY A 95 18.13 22.61 1.21
N ILE A 96 18.17 22.84 -0.10
CA ILE A 96 17.62 21.95 -1.12
C ILE A 96 18.74 21.47 -2.04
N PHE A 97 19.17 20.23 -1.89
CA PHE A 97 20.22 19.68 -2.75
C PHE A 97 20.15 18.16 -2.90
N SER A 98 20.80 17.66 -3.94
CA SER A 98 21.04 16.23 -4.15
C SER A 98 22.41 16.05 -4.80
N VAL A 99 23.32 15.36 -4.10
CA VAL A 99 24.70 15.16 -4.55
C VAL A 99 25.00 13.67 -4.57
N LYS A 100 25.56 13.22 -5.69
CA LYS A 100 26.15 11.88 -5.84
C LYS A 100 27.66 11.99 -5.74
N PHE A 101 28.27 11.07 -5.00
CA PHE A 101 29.71 11.02 -4.84
C PHE A 101 30.36 10.04 -5.82
N PRO A 102 31.56 10.36 -6.33
CA PRO A 102 32.42 9.36 -6.95
C PRO A 102 32.71 8.20 -5.99
N ASN A 103 33.04 7.03 -6.55
CA ASN A 103 33.30 5.83 -5.75
C ASN A 103 34.44 6.06 -4.74
N HIS A 104 34.31 5.46 -3.54
CA HIS A 104 35.30 5.40 -2.46
C HIS A 104 35.59 6.68 -1.66
N GLN A 105 34.95 7.82 -1.96
CA GLN A 105 35.21 9.07 -1.23
C GLN A 105 34.93 8.95 0.28
N PHE A 106 33.82 8.32 0.66
CA PHE A 106 33.41 8.15 2.05
C PHE A 106 33.12 6.68 2.35
N SER A 107 34.16 5.92 2.68
CA SER A 107 34.04 4.51 3.05
C SER A 107 33.61 4.34 4.51
N ILE A 108 32.62 3.48 4.76
CA ILE A 108 32.02 3.20 6.06
C ILE A 108 32.04 1.68 6.29
N LYS A 109 32.44 1.27 7.50
CA LYS A 109 32.40 -0.14 7.91
C LYS A 109 31.08 -0.50 8.57
N GLN A 110 30.66 -1.75 8.40
CA GLN A 110 29.51 -2.31 9.09
C GLN A 110 29.60 -2.02 10.60
N GLY A 111 28.48 -1.61 11.20
CA GLY A 111 28.40 -1.30 12.63
C GLY A 111 28.84 0.11 13.00
N GLN A 112 29.42 0.90 12.08
CA GLN A 112 29.75 2.29 12.35
C GLN A 112 28.53 3.19 12.23
N SER A 113 28.47 4.23 13.08
CA SER A 113 27.50 5.31 12.96
C SER A 113 27.79 6.13 11.71
N ILE A 114 26.80 6.27 10.82
CA ILE A 114 26.91 7.00 9.56
C ILE A 114 26.25 8.38 9.62
N ALA A 115 25.25 8.54 10.47
CA ALA A 115 24.47 9.77 10.63
C ALA A 115 23.69 9.73 11.97
N ARG A 116 22.91 10.77 12.24
CA ARG A 116 21.95 10.81 13.35
C ARG A 116 20.52 10.82 12.84
N ILE A 117 19.67 9.99 13.41
CA ILE A 117 18.24 9.91 13.11
C ILE A 117 17.54 11.15 13.65
N GLY A 118 16.54 11.65 12.93
CA GLY A 118 15.80 12.84 13.31
C GLY A 118 14.38 12.86 12.79
N GLU A 119 13.96 14.07 12.41
CA GLU A 119 12.60 14.40 11.94
C GLU A 119 12.60 15.30 10.70
N SER A 120 13.73 15.39 9.97
CA SER A 120 13.78 16.23 8.77
C SER A 120 12.81 15.73 7.69
N GLY A 121 12.29 16.65 6.87
CA GLY A 121 11.31 16.34 5.84
C GLY A 121 9.90 16.27 6.40
N THR A 122 9.17 15.19 6.13
CA THR A 122 7.78 15.02 6.53
C THR A 122 7.61 13.91 7.56
N GLY A 123 7.07 14.25 8.73
CA GLY A 123 6.71 13.28 9.78
C GLY A 123 7.22 13.68 11.16
N VAL A 124 6.99 12.81 12.13
CA VAL A 124 7.56 12.89 13.49
C VAL A 124 8.94 12.22 13.53
N PRO A 125 9.75 12.35 14.60
CA PRO A 125 11.03 11.65 14.70
C PRO A 125 10.92 10.12 14.51
N HIS A 126 11.60 9.60 13.48
CA HIS A 126 11.74 8.17 13.18
C HIS A 126 12.89 7.92 12.20
N LEU A 127 13.37 6.67 12.12
CA LEU A 127 14.22 6.24 11.02
C LEU A 127 13.36 5.59 9.95
N HIS A 128 13.32 6.19 8.76
CA HIS A 128 12.87 5.51 7.55
C HIS A 128 14.07 4.85 6.87
N PHE A 129 14.00 3.53 6.66
CA PHE A 129 15.11 2.74 6.15
C PHE A 129 14.70 1.85 4.97
N GLU A 130 15.43 1.95 3.85
CA GLU A 130 15.16 1.20 2.63
C GLU A 130 16.36 0.36 2.20
N LEU A 131 16.11 -0.79 1.59
CA LEU A 131 17.12 -1.63 0.98
C LEU A 131 16.81 -1.82 -0.51
N HIS A 132 17.76 -1.49 -1.39
CA HIS A 132 17.59 -1.58 -2.84
C HIS A 132 18.71 -2.37 -3.51
N GLY A 133 18.37 -3.13 -4.55
CA GLY A 133 19.35 -3.88 -5.34
C GLY A 133 18.68 -4.65 -6.46
N ASN A 134 19.40 -4.88 -7.56
CA ASN A 134 18.94 -5.72 -8.69
C ASN A 134 17.53 -5.37 -9.21
N GLY A 135 17.19 -4.08 -9.32
CA GLY A 135 15.88 -3.62 -9.79
C GLY A 135 14.71 -3.86 -8.81
N SER A 136 15.00 -4.19 -7.56
CA SER A 136 14.02 -4.45 -6.51
C SER A 136 14.30 -3.62 -5.26
N THR A 137 13.27 -3.47 -4.43
CA THR A 137 13.37 -3.08 -3.03
C THR A 137 13.14 -4.32 -2.14
N PHE A 138 13.77 -4.34 -0.98
CA PHE A 138 13.79 -5.47 -0.06
C PHE A 138 13.22 -5.06 1.29
N ASN A 139 12.42 -5.93 1.90
CA ASN A 139 11.89 -5.70 3.23
C ASN A 139 13.03 -5.68 4.24
N PRO A 140 13.33 -4.54 4.90
CA PRO A 140 14.41 -4.49 5.88
C PRO A 140 14.24 -5.50 7.02
N LEU A 141 12.99 -5.76 7.42
CA LEU A 141 12.69 -6.69 8.50
C LEU A 141 13.13 -8.11 8.13
N ALA A 142 13.16 -8.51 6.86
CA ALA A 142 13.65 -9.83 6.45
C ALA A 142 15.15 -10.05 6.74
N TYR A 143 15.94 -8.98 6.88
CA TYR A 143 17.40 -9.05 7.03
C TYR A 143 17.92 -8.51 8.37
N LEU A 144 17.12 -7.69 9.04
CA LEU A 144 17.48 -7.10 10.33
C LEU A 144 17.12 -8.04 11.48
N LYS A 145 18.02 -8.13 12.47
CA LYS A 145 17.75 -8.85 13.72
C LYS A 145 17.03 -7.91 14.67
N MET A 146 15.80 -8.27 15.05
CA MET A 146 15.02 -7.58 16.07
C MET A 146 15.24 -8.30 17.40
N ASN A 147 15.57 -7.55 18.45
CA ASN A 147 15.85 -8.14 19.77
C ASN A 147 14.56 -8.43 20.57
N ASP A 148 13.48 -7.73 20.25
CA ASP A 148 12.15 -7.98 20.79
C ASP A 148 11.35 -8.82 19.80
N ARG A 149 11.15 -10.10 20.11
CA ARG A 149 10.45 -11.03 19.21
C ARG A 149 8.94 -10.88 19.37
N ASP A 150 8.26 -10.71 18.25
CA ASP A 150 6.80 -10.73 18.24
C ASP A 150 6.27 -12.12 18.58
N ARG A 151 5.17 -12.13 19.32
CA ARG A 151 4.40 -13.34 19.71
C ARG A 151 2.91 -13.18 19.41
N THR A 152 2.54 -12.07 18.78
CA THR A 152 1.15 -11.70 18.51
C THR A 152 0.84 -12.05 17.06
N PRO A 153 -0.08 -12.99 16.80
CA PRO A 153 -0.46 -13.28 15.43
C PRO A 153 -1.24 -12.10 14.80
N PRO A 154 -1.22 -11.97 13.47
CA PRO A 154 -1.92 -10.88 12.79
C PRO A 154 -3.43 -10.86 13.06
N GLU A 155 -4.05 -9.69 13.11
CA GLU A 155 -5.49 -9.56 13.29
C GLU A 155 -6.24 -9.62 11.95
N LEU A 156 -7.12 -10.62 11.79
CA LEU A 156 -8.03 -10.70 10.64
C LEU A 156 -9.34 -9.98 10.95
N LEU A 157 -9.80 -9.11 10.05
CA LEU A 157 -10.93 -8.21 10.31
C LEU A 157 -12.18 -8.55 9.49
N VAL A 158 -12.02 -8.68 8.18
CA VAL A 158 -13.14 -8.77 7.25
C VAL A 158 -12.73 -9.57 6.03
N LEU A 159 -13.63 -10.43 5.56
CA LEU A 159 -13.49 -11.12 4.28
C LEU A 159 -14.42 -10.45 3.26
N TYR A 160 -13.87 -10.13 2.09
CA TYR A 160 -14.68 -9.74 0.94
C TYR A 160 -14.61 -10.82 -0.12
N ILE A 161 -15.77 -11.15 -0.69
CA ILE A 161 -15.88 -12.12 -1.77
C ILE A 161 -16.70 -11.50 -2.88
N ASP A 162 -16.13 -11.46 -4.09
CA ASP A 162 -16.79 -11.00 -5.30
C ASP A 162 -16.82 -12.17 -6.30
N SER A 163 -18.00 -12.54 -6.81
CA SER A 163 -18.20 -13.69 -7.70
C SER A 163 -18.79 -13.29 -9.05
N SER A 164 -18.42 -13.99 -10.13
CA SER A 164 -18.87 -13.67 -11.50
C SER A 164 -20.33 -14.00 -11.75
N ASP A 165 -20.98 -14.78 -10.88
CA ASP A 165 -22.45 -14.93 -10.85
C ASP A 165 -23.18 -13.69 -10.33
N GLY A 166 -22.43 -12.67 -9.87
CA GLY A 166 -22.93 -11.38 -9.40
C GLY A 166 -23.06 -11.27 -7.89
N GLN A 167 -22.72 -12.31 -7.13
CA GLN A 167 -22.78 -12.27 -5.67
C GLN A 167 -21.58 -11.55 -5.06
N LYS A 168 -21.85 -10.77 -4.01
CA LYS A 168 -20.85 -10.00 -3.27
C LYS A 168 -21.09 -10.14 -1.77
N PHE A 169 -20.04 -10.40 -1.03
CA PHE A 169 -20.08 -10.54 0.43
C PHE A 169 -19.06 -9.62 1.09
N ARG A 170 -19.46 -9.06 2.24
CA ARG A 170 -18.57 -8.37 3.18
C ARG A 170 -18.86 -8.97 4.55
N ILE A 171 -17.97 -9.84 5.02
CA ILE A 171 -18.21 -10.65 6.21
C ILE A 171 -17.18 -10.26 7.26
N PRO A 172 -17.57 -9.52 8.31
CA PRO A 172 -16.72 -9.32 9.48
C PRO A 172 -16.33 -10.68 10.08
N LEU A 173 -15.04 -10.86 10.35
CA LEU A 173 -14.53 -12.12 10.89
C LEU A 173 -14.71 -12.17 12.39
N LYS A 174 -15.17 -13.30 12.90
CA LYS A 174 -15.26 -13.53 14.34
C LYS A 174 -14.00 -14.24 14.80
N LYS A 175 -13.31 -13.63 15.76
CA LYS A 175 -12.18 -14.26 16.45
C LYS A 175 -12.73 -15.33 17.39
N LYS A 176 -12.35 -16.58 17.16
CA LYS A 176 -12.70 -17.71 18.04
C LYS A 176 -11.68 -17.81 19.18
N GLU A 177 -10.41 -17.82 18.81
CA GLU A 177 -9.25 -17.90 19.71
C GLU A 177 -8.11 -17.04 19.10
N ASP A 178 -7.00 -16.89 19.82
CA ASP A 178 -5.82 -16.22 19.26
C ASP A 178 -5.35 -16.91 17.99
N GLY A 179 -5.24 -16.15 16.90
CA GLY A 179 -4.87 -16.67 15.60
C GLY A 179 -5.93 -17.52 14.89
N ILE A 180 -7.13 -17.72 15.45
CA ILE A 180 -8.15 -18.59 14.84
C ILE A 180 -9.45 -17.81 14.65
N TYR A 181 -9.89 -17.74 13.39
CA TYR A 181 -11.08 -17.02 12.98
C TYR A 181 -12.09 -17.94 12.31
N GLU A 182 -13.37 -17.56 12.39
CA GLU A 182 -14.49 -18.27 11.78
C GLU A 182 -15.39 -17.32 10.97
N LEU A 183 -16.07 -17.90 9.97
CA LEU A 183 -17.18 -17.26 9.27
C LEU A 183 -18.51 -17.75 9.86
N ASN A 184 -19.47 -16.83 9.98
CA ASN A 184 -20.84 -17.14 10.42
C ASN A 184 -21.85 -17.14 9.26
N GLU A 185 -21.39 -16.94 8.02
CA GLU A 185 -22.27 -16.82 6.85
C GLU A 185 -22.07 -17.99 5.86
N PRO A 186 -23.16 -18.60 5.35
CA PRO A 186 -23.07 -19.60 4.30
C PRO A 186 -22.70 -18.95 2.96
N LEU A 187 -21.66 -19.47 2.31
CA LEU A 187 -21.19 -18.96 1.02
C LEU A 187 -21.67 -19.86 -0.11
N LYS A 188 -22.77 -19.48 -0.76
CA LYS A 188 -23.30 -20.19 -1.93
C LYS A 188 -22.95 -19.38 -3.18
N LEU A 189 -22.07 -19.88 -4.05
CA LEU A 189 -21.48 -19.10 -5.16
C LEU A 189 -21.34 -19.97 -6.43
N GLY A 190 -21.21 -19.34 -7.60
CA GLY A 190 -20.82 -19.98 -8.84
C GLY A 190 -19.96 -19.09 -9.74
N GLY A 191 -19.14 -19.69 -10.61
CA GLY A 191 -18.26 -18.95 -11.53
C GLY A 191 -16.90 -18.61 -10.93
N GLU A 192 -16.29 -17.54 -11.44
CA GLU A 192 -15.01 -17.04 -10.94
C GLU A 192 -15.20 -16.28 -9.62
N VAL A 193 -14.39 -16.60 -8.61
CA VAL A 193 -14.47 -15.98 -7.28
C VAL A 193 -13.17 -15.25 -6.97
N ARG A 194 -13.27 -14.00 -6.53
CA ARG A 194 -12.18 -13.19 -6.00
C ARG A 194 -12.36 -13.00 -4.50
N ILE A 195 -11.33 -13.36 -3.75
CA ILE A 195 -11.30 -13.29 -2.30
C ILE A 195 -10.31 -12.21 -1.87
N LYS A 196 -10.73 -11.35 -0.96
CA LYS A 196 -9.90 -10.29 -0.40
C LYS A 196 -9.99 -10.31 1.13
N LEU A 197 -8.87 -10.06 1.79
CA LEU A 197 -8.77 -10.11 3.24
C LEU A 197 -8.45 -8.73 3.78
N GLY A 198 -9.28 -8.19 4.68
CA GLY A 198 -8.92 -7.06 5.53
C GLY A 198 -8.18 -7.57 6.76
N ALA A 199 -6.94 -7.15 6.95
CA ALA A 199 -6.11 -7.57 8.08
C ALA A 199 -4.98 -6.57 8.38
N PHE A 200 -4.39 -6.68 9.56
CA PHE A 200 -3.16 -5.99 9.91
C PHE A 200 -2.34 -6.81 10.89
N ASP A 201 -1.07 -6.46 11.02
CA ASP A 201 -0.17 -6.97 12.05
C ASP A 201 0.23 -5.86 13.01
N ARG A 202 0.63 -6.18 14.24
CA ARG A 202 1.12 -5.17 15.20
C ARG A 202 2.63 -5.11 15.27
N MET A 203 3.36 -6.19 14.96
CA MET A 203 4.83 -6.22 14.97
C MET A 203 5.40 -5.70 16.30
N ASN A 204 4.84 -6.16 17.43
CA ASN A 204 5.09 -5.63 18.80
C ASN A 204 4.91 -4.10 18.96
N SER A 205 4.04 -3.48 18.17
CA SER A 205 3.76 -2.04 18.19
C SER A 205 2.27 -1.75 18.39
N HIS A 206 1.97 -0.54 18.86
CA HIS A 206 0.58 -0.04 18.85
C HIS A 206 0.11 0.30 17.42
N ASN A 207 1.05 0.47 16.49
CA ASN A 207 0.76 0.70 15.07
C ASN A 207 0.19 -0.57 14.44
N LYS A 208 -0.79 -0.37 13.56
CA LYS A 208 -1.27 -1.41 12.66
C LYS A 208 -0.42 -1.35 11.40
N ASN A 209 0.28 -2.43 11.13
CA ASN A 209 1.23 -2.61 10.05
C ASN A 209 0.68 -3.62 9.03
N ASN A 210 1.33 -3.67 7.87
CA ASN A 210 1.12 -4.65 6.83
C ASN A 210 1.42 -6.08 7.34
N LEU A 211 0.77 -7.09 6.77
CA LEU A 211 1.12 -8.49 6.99
C LEU A 211 2.52 -8.77 6.41
N TYR A 212 3.25 -9.75 6.97
CA TYR A 212 4.48 -10.24 6.33
C TYR A 212 4.16 -11.19 5.18
N PHE A 213 3.12 -12.03 5.33
CA PHE A 213 2.55 -12.79 4.22
C PHE A 213 1.06 -13.09 4.39
N ALA A 214 0.40 -13.43 3.28
CA ALA A 214 -0.95 -13.98 3.23
C ALA A 214 -1.04 -15.09 2.16
N LYS A 215 -1.73 -16.18 2.50
CA LYS A 215 -1.92 -17.36 1.65
C LYS A 215 -3.39 -17.70 1.54
N LEU A 216 -3.80 -18.18 0.37
CA LEU A 216 -5.08 -18.85 0.14
C LEU A 216 -4.81 -20.29 -0.28
N MET A 217 -5.43 -21.23 0.41
CA MET A 217 -5.21 -22.66 0.26
C MET A 217 -6.51 -23.37 -0.11
N PHE A 218 -6.40 -24.41 -0.94
CA PHE A 218 -7.45 -25.38 -1.24
C PHE A 218 -6.86 -26.79 -1.10
N ASP A 219 -7.46 -27.60 -0.23
CA ASP A 219 -7.03 -29.00 0.02
C ASP A 219 -5.51 -29.14 0.27
N GLY A 220 -4.97 -28.27 1.14
CA GLY A 220 -3.55 -28.22 1.47
C GLY A 220 -2.62 -27.65 0.38
N LYS A 221 -3.14 -27.34 -0.81
CA LYS A 221 -2.38 -26.72 -1.91
C LYS A 221 -2.57 -25.20 -1.92
N SER A 222 -1.49 -24.47 -2.11
CA SER A 222 -1.53 -23.00 -2.23
C SER A 222 -2.14 -22.60 -3.58
N LEU A 223 -3.29 -21.92 -3.53
CA LEU A 223 -3.89 -21.26 -4.69
C LEU A 223 -3.21 -19.91 -4.97
N TYR A 224 -2.87 -19.19 -3.91
CA TYR A 224 -2.21 -17.89 -3.99
C TYR A 224 -1.37 -17.63 -2.75
N GLU A 225 -0.19 -17.03 -2.93
CA GLU A 225 0.65 -16.56 -1.84
C GLU A 225 1.17 -15.16 -2.16
N ARG A 226 1.06 -14.27 -1.18
CA ARG A 226 1.72 -12.98 -1.16
C ARG A 226 2.70 -12.93 0.00
N LYS A 227 4.00 -12.84 -0.31
CA LYS A 227 5.07 -12.70 0.68
C LYS A 227 5.81 -11.38 0.49
N PHE A 228 5.86 -10.55 1.52
CA PHE A 228 6.47 -9.22 1.48
C PHE A 228 7.94 -9.24 1.89
N GLU A 229 8.74 -10.09 1.26
CA GLU A 229 10.21 -10.14 1.45
C GLU A 229 10.96 -9.17 0.54
N LYS A 230 10.46 -9.02 -0.69
CA LYS A 230 11.02 -8.14 -1.72
C LYS A 230 9.91 -7.75 -2.69
N MET A 231 10.15 -6.68 -3.43
CA MET A 231 9.22 -6.19 -4.44
C MET A 231 9.98 -5.55 -5.59
N SER A 232 9.58 -5.86 -6.82
CA SER A 232 10.14 -5.16 -7.98
C SER A 232 9.55 -3.76 -8.12
N TYR A 233 10.25 -2.83 -8.78
CA TYR A 233 9.68 -1.50 -9.04
C TYR A 233 8.45 -1.52 -9.97
N ALA A 234 8.28 -2.58 -10.77
CA ALA A 234 7.08 -2.74 -11.61
C ALA A 234 5.85 -3.11 -10.77
N GLU A 235 6.04 -4.04 -9.85
CA GLU A 235 5.02 -4.51 -8.91
C GLU A 235 4.63 -3.43 -7.90
N ALA A 236 5.60 -2.65 -7.41
CA ALA A 236 5.36 -1.46 -6.59
C ALA A 236 4.43 -0.44 -7.27
N ARG A 237 4.56 -0.27 -8.60
CA ARG A 237 3.69 0.61 -9.37
C ARG A 237 2.28 0.04 -9.48
N ASP A 238 2.16 -1.28 -9.68
CA ASP A 238 0.89 -2.02 -9.70
C ASP A 238 0.37 -2.40 -8.30
N HIS A 239 0.48 -1.48 -7.35
CA HIS A 239 0.08 -1.69 -5.95
C HIS A 239 -1.40 -2.05 -5.77
N GLN A 240 -2.25 -1.69 -6.72
CA GLN A 240 -3.68 -2.02 -6.76
C GLN A 240 -3.95 -3.50 -7.06
N SER A 241 -3.00 -4.20 -7.67
CA SER A 241 -3.07 -5.66 -7.78
C SER A 241 -2.87 -6.35 -6.43
N ILE A 242 -2.14 -5.73 -5.51
CA ILE A 242 -1.84 -6.26 -4.17
C ILE A 242 -2.94 -5.88 -3.19
N TYR A 243 -3.40 -4.62 -3.23
CA TYR A 243 -4.39 -4.07 -2.31
C TYR A 243 -5.66 -3.63 -3.03
N ASP A 244 -6.81 -3.90 -2.43
CA ASP A 244 -8.05 -3.20 -2.77
C ASP A 244 -7.98 -1.77 -2.21
N SER A 245 -7.56 -0.83 -3.07
CA SER A 245 -7.38 0.58 -2.71
C SER A 245 -8.67 1.28 -2.30
N ASN A 246 -9.84 0.77 -2.73
CA ASN A 246 -11.13 1.34 -2.35
C ASN A 246 -11.56 0.93 -0.93
N ARG A 247 -10.99 -0.16 -0.41
CA ARG A 247 -11.30 -0.71 0.92
C ARG A 247 -10.15 -0.59 1.90
N SER A 248 -8.96 -0.18 1.43
CA SER A 248 -7.80 0.10 2.26
C SER A 248 -7.80 1.56 2.73
N SER A 249 -7.38 1.79 3.98
CA SER A 249 -7.29 3.13 4.58
C SER A 249 -6.07 3.22 5.49
N LEU A 250 -5.52 4.43 5.64
CA LEU A 250 -4.49 4.76 6.62
C LEU A 250 -5.08 5.32 7.93
N ASN A 251 -6.33 5.80 7.90
CA ASN A 251 -6.97 6.39 9.07
C ASN A 251 -8.48 6.07 9.10
N PRO A 252 -8.93 5.10 9.92
CA PRO A 252 -8.10 4.16 10.68
C PRO A 252 -7.34 3.19 9.74
N PRO A 253 -6.16 2.66 10.14
CA PRO A 253 -5.43 1.71 9.30
C PRO A 253 -6.21 0.41 9.11
N VAL A 254 -6.50 0.09 7.84
CA VAL A 254 -7.10 -1.16 7.37
C VAL A 254 -6.46 -1.49 6.03
N TYR A 255 -5.81 -2.64 5.92
CA TYR A 255 -5.20 -3.09 4.67
C TYR A 255 -6.03 -4.24 4.10
N VAL A 256 -6.52 -4.09 2.87
CA VAL A 256 -7.33 -5.12 2.21
C VAL A 256 -6.51 -5.76 1.10
N TYR A 257 -6.03 -6.97 1.35
CA TYR A 257 -5.19 -7.77 0.46
C TYR A 257 -6.04 -8.47 -0.59
N ASN A 258 -5.67 -8.37 -1.86
CA ASN A 258 -6.19 -9.24 -2.90
C ASN A 258 -5.51 -10.61 -2.79
N LEU A 259 -6.29 -11.68 -2.59
CA LEU A 259 -5.76 -13.05 -2.53
C LEU A 259 -5.88 -13.73 -3.90
N PHE A 260 -5.45 -13.03 -4.94
CA PHE A 260 -5.44 -13.48 -6.33
C PHE A 260 -4.42 -12.69 -7.16
N PRO A 261 -3.86 -13.27 -8.24
CA PRO A 261 -3.02 -12.53 -9.18
C PRO A 261 -3.80 -11.47 -9.96
N SER A 262 -3.10 -10.45 -10.46
CA SER A 262 -3.69 -9.46 -11.38
C SER A 262 -4.38 -10.16 -12.55
N LEU A 263 -5.61 -9.72 -12.86
CA LEU A 263 -6.47 -10.27 -13.93
C LEU A 263 -6.94 -11.72 -13.76
N LYS A 264 -6.71 -12.36 -12.61
CA LYS A 264 -7.18 -13.72 -12.33
C LYS A 264 -8.19 -13.75 -11.17
N SER A 265 -8.92 -14.85 -11.05
CA SER A 265 -9.72 -15.17 -9.87
C SER A 265 -8.86 -15.83 -8.80
N SER A 266 -9.35 -15.85 -7.57
CA SER A 266 -8.78 -16.67 -6.49
C SER A 266 -9.01 -18.16 -6.77
N ILE A 267 -10.19 -18.48 -7.29
CA ILE A 267 -10.62 -19.82 -7.67
C ILE A 267 -11.71 -19.71 -8.74
N ASP A 268 -11.79 -20.68 -9.65
CA ASP A 268 -12.88 -20.79 -10.62
C ASP A 268 -13.76 -22.00 -10.28
N LEU A 269 -14.98 -21.74 -9.80
CA LEU A 269 -15.92 -22.79 -9.39
C LEU A 269 -16.48 -23.59 -10.57
N ARG A 270 -16.26 -23.14 -11.82
CA ARG A 270 -16.63 -23.90 -13.03
C ARG A 270 -15.78 -25.17 -13.20
N GLU A 271 -14.63 -25.24 -12.54
CA GLU A 271 -13.77 -26.42 -12.52
C GLU A 271 -14.25 -27.50 -11.53
N PHE A 272 -15.29 -27.21 -10.76
CA PHE A 272 -15.84 -28.07 -9.71
C PHE A 272 -17.26 -28.53 -10.05
N SER A 273 -17.68 -29.66 -9.46
CA SER A 273 -19.05 -30.16 -9.66
C SER A 273 -20.08 -29.26 -8.99
N GLU A 274 -21.27 -29.13 -9.58
CA GLU A 274 -22.39 -28.44 -8.95
C GLU A 274 -22.76 -29.16 -7.63
N ASN A 275 -23.14 -28.40 -6.62
CA ASN A 275 -23.42 -28.83 -5.24
C ASN A 275 -22.22 -29.36 -4.46
N GLN A 276 -20.99 -29.21 -4.97
CA GLN A 276 -19.77 -29.53 -4.24
C GLN A 276 -19.47 -28.47 -3.17
N GLU A 277 -19.09 -28.91 -1.96
CA GLU A 277 -18.45 -28.06 -0.96
C GLU A 277 -16.95 -27.97 -1.21
N ILE A 278 -16.43 -26.75 -1.26
CA ILE A 278 -15.03 -26.44 -1.57
C ILE A 278 -14.42 -25.85 -0.29
N PRO A 279 -13.63 -26.64 0.46
CA PRO A 279 -12.97 -26.15 1.67
C PRO A 279 -11.78 -25.27 1.31
N LEU A 280 -11.74 -24.07 1.88
CA LEU A 280 -10.66 -23.10 1.72
C LEU A 280 -10.09 -22.71 3.08
N GLU A 281 -8.82 -22.31 3.05
CA GLU A 281 -8.13 -21.77 4.21
C GLU A 281 -7.32 -20.54 3.83
N ILE A 282 -7.47 -19.47 4.58
CA ILE A 282 -6.58 -18.30 4.51
C ILE A 282 -5.62 -18.39 5.68
N ILE A 283 -4.32 -18.20 5.40
CA ILE A 283 -3.27 -18.14 6.41
C ILE A 283 -2.56 -16.79 6.26
N ALA A 284 -2.59 -15.97 7.30
CA ALA A 284 -1.81 -14.74 7.41
C ALA A 284 -0.70 -14.94 8.44
N GLY A 285 0.46 -14.35 8.23
CA GLY A 285 1.53 -14.42 9.21
C GLY A 285 2.45 -13.22 9.20
N ASP A 286 3.18 -13.10 10.31
CA ASP A 286 4.25 -12.13 10.50
C ASP A 286 5.62 -12.73 10.13
N LYS A 287 6.69 -11.99 10.46
CA LYS A 287 8.06 -12.43 10.22
C LYS A 287 8.51 -13.55 11.18
N GLU A 288 8.03 -13.53 12.41
CA GLU A 288 8.41 -14.49 13.46
C GLU A 288 7.56 -15.77 13.40
N GLU A 289 6.79 -15.93 12.32
CA GLU A 289 5.90 -17.07 12.05
C GLU A 289 4.73 -17.19 13.04
N ASN A 290 4.30 -16.09 13.65
CA ASN A 290 3.00 -16.06 14.32
C ASN A 290 1.89 -16.06 13.27
N LEU A 291 0.94 -16.99 13.39
CA LEU A 291 -0.04 -17.27 12.34
C LEU A 291 -1.47 -16.95 12.78
N SER A 292 -2.22 -16.40 11.85
CA SER A 292 -3.67 -16.34 11.89
C SER A 292 -4.27 -17.15 10.76
N SER A 293 -5.34 -17.89 11.05
CA SER A 293 -6.02 -18.76 10.10
C SER A 293 -7.52 -18.52 10.07
N LEU A 294 -8.10 -18.66 8.88
CA LEU A 294 -9.53 -18.66 8.64
C LEU A 294 -9.88 -19.84 7.74
N LYS A 295 -10.59 -20.84 8.29
CA LYS A 295 -11.12 -21.97 7.52
C LYS A 295 -12.58 -21.71 7.19
N PHE A 296 -12.94 -21.92 5.93
CA PHE A 296 -14.30 -21.73 5.45
C PHE A 296 -14.61 -22.63 4.27
N LYS A 297 -15.88 -22.66 3.86
CA LYS A 297 -16.34 -23.46 2.73
C LYS A 297 -17.14 -22.60 1.78
N ILE A 298 -16.97 -22.84 0.49
CA ILE A 298 -17.86 -22.34 -0.56
C ILE A 298 -18.69 -23.52 -1.06
N PHE A 299 -20.01 -23.36 -1.08
CA PHE A 299 -20.93 -24.28 -1.74
C PHE A 299 -21.13 -23.86 -3.19
N ASN A 300 -20.70 -24.70 -4.13
CA ASN A 300 -20.86 -24.42 -5.56
C ASN A 300 -22.32 -24.57 -5.98
N SER A 301 -23.02 -23.45 -6.21
CA SER A 301 -24.42 -23.46 -6.68
C SER A 301 -24.58 -23.69 -8.18
N GLY A 302 -23.48 -23.96 -8.89
CA GLY A 302 -23.44 -24.00 -10.34
C GLY A 302 -23.42 -22.59 -10.92
N PHE A 303 -22.62 -22.41 -11.98
CA PHE A 303 -22.62 -21.15 -12.72
C PHE A 303 -23.81 -21.15 -13.69
N LYS A 304 -24.91 -20.51 -13.31
CA LYS A 304 -26.14 -20.47 -14.13
C LYS A 304 -26.09 -19.48 -15.29
N GLY A 305 -24.90 -19.05 -15.71
CA GLY A 305 -24.74 -18.26 -16.92
C GLY A 305 -25.64 -17.03 -16.95
N HIS A 306 -25.53 -16.15 -15.95
CA HIS A 306 -25.84 -14.77 -16.25
C HIS A 306 -24.62 -14.17 -16.92
N THR A 307 -24.49 -14.38 -18.23
CA THR A 307 -23.86 -13.40 -19.11
C THR A 307 -24.73 -12.15 -19.07
N THR A 308 -24.78 -11.44 -17.94
CA THR A 308 -25.04 -10.02 -18.02
C THR A 308 -23.86 -9.45 -18.78
N ASN A 309 -24.14 -8.68 -19.84
CA ASN A 309 -23.16 -7.88 -20.59
C ASN A 309 -21.98 -7.54 -19.70
N THR A 310 -20.76 -7.84 -20.14
CA THR A 310 -19.50 -7.49 -19.47
C THR A 310 -19.70 -6.23 -18.64
N THR A 311 -19.48 -6.30 -17.30
CA THR A 311 -19.68 -5.16 -16.41
C THR A 311 -19.17 -3.92 -17.12
N PRO A 312 -20.03 -2.91 -17.38
CA PRO A 312 -19.63 -1.77 -18.19
C PRO A 312 -18.34 -1.18 -17.63
N THR A 313 -17.40 -0.88 -18.51
CA THR A 313 -16.14 -0.26 -18.10
C THR A 313 -16.08 1.19 -18.50
N GLU A 314 -17.16 1.72 -19.07
CA GLU A 314 -17.28 3.08 -19.55
C GLU A 314 -18.63 3.62 -19.14
N TYR A 315 -18.62 4.73 -18.40
CA TYR A 315 -19.78 5.37 -17.82
C TYR A 315 -19.83 6.81 -18.28
N PHE A 316 -20.92 7.20 -18.92
CA PHE A 316 -21.10 8.54 -19.46
C PHE A 316 -22.11 9.34 -18.64
N SER A 317 -21.87 10.63 -18.48
CA SER A 317 -22.93 11.56 -18.06
C SER A 317 -24.02 11.63 -19.12
N GLN A 318 -25.24 12.00 -18.72
CA GLN A 318 -26.39 12.11 -19.64
C GLN A 318 -26.12 13.06 -20.82
N ASP A 319 -25.30 14.09 -20.61
CA ASP A 319 -24.91 15.07 -21.64
C ASP A 319 -23.63 14.69 -22.41
N HIS A 320 -23.09 13.48 -22.17
CA HIS A 320 -21.85 12.96 -22.75
C HIS A 320 -20.61 13.85 -22.57
N ARG A 321 -20.63 14.76 -21.59
CA ARG A 321 -19.48 15.62 -21.25
C ARG A 321 -18.45 14.93 -20.38
N PHE A 322 -18.87 13.95 -19.59
CA PHE A 322 -18.02 13.20 -18.70
C PHE A 322 -18.02 11.73 -19.10
N LEU A 323 -16.84 11.12 -19.08
CA LEU A 323 -16.62 9.70 -19.25
C LEU A 323 -15.73 9.21 -18.11
N LEU A 324 -16.21 8.26 -17.33
CA LEU A 324 -15.39 7.51 -16.41
C LEU A 324 -15.16 6.09 -16.96
N SER A 325 -13.91 5.78 -17.29
CA SER A 325 -13.49 4.47 -17.76
C SER A 325 -12.81 3.68 -16.64
N THR A 326 -13.39 2.55 -16.23
CA THR A 326 -12.81 1.67 -15.21
C THR A 326 -11.98 0.54 -15.86
N PRO A 327 -11.03 -0.07 -15.15
CA PRO A 327 -10.14 -1.07 -15.76
C PRO A 327 -10.87 -2.39 -16.13
N LYS A 328 -10.80 -2.76 -17.41
CA LYS A 328 -11.33 -4.04 -17.93
C LYS A 328 -10.75 -5.23 -17.17
N GLY A 329 -11.61 -6.18 -16.80
CA GLY A 329 -11.24 -7.36 -16.00
C GLY A 329 -11.04 -7.08 -14.51
N ASN A 330 -11.12 -5.82 -14.08
CA ASN A 330 -11.03 -5.43 -12.68
C ASN A 330 -12.26 -4.65 -12.18
N THR A 331 -13.29 -4.51 -13.01
CA THR A 331 -14.57 -3.88 -12.65
C THR A 331 -15.63 -4.96 -12.45
N PHE A 332 -16.32 -4.92 -11.32
CA PHE A 332 -17.28 -5.93 -10.87
C PHE A 332 -18.60 -5.30 -10.39
N GLY A 333 -19.69 -6.00 -10.66
CA GLY A 333 -21.03 -5.63 -10.22
C GLY A 333 -21.97 -5.34 -11.38
N LYS A 334 -23.23 -5.08 -11.02
CA LYS A 334 -24.32 -4.77 -11.96
C LYS A 334 -24.86 -3.35 -11.77
N GLY A 335 -24.22 -2.58 -10.90
CA GLY A 335 -24.63 -1.22 -10.62
C GLY A 335 -24.09 -0.23 -11.65
N ASN A 336 -24.18 1.06 -11.33
CA ASN A 336 -23.92 2.14 -12.26
C ASN A 336 -23.07 3.24 -11.62
N ILE A 337 -22.52 4.10 -12.46
CA ILE A 337 -21.94 5.38 -12.03
C ILE A 337 -22.91 6.47 -12.45
N LEU A 338 -23.41 7.21 -11.46
CA LEU A 338 -24.31 8.33 -11.65
C LEU A 338 -23.50 9.63 -11.64
N PHE A 339 -23.86 10.53 -12.55
CA PHE A 339 -23.32 11.88 -12.62
C PHE A 339 -24.47 12.84 -12.32
N GLU A 340 -24.52 13.37 -11.10
CA GLU A 340 -25.59 14.26 -10.66
C GLU A 340 -25.10 15.69 -10.49
N LYS A 341 -25.92 16.66 -10.87
CA LYS A 341 -25.64 18.06 -10.60
C LYS A 341 -26.02 18.35 -9.15
N ALA A 342 -25.02 18.52 -8.29
CA ALA A 342 -25.23 18.86 -6.89
C ALA A 342 -25.48 20.37 -6.66
N GLY A 343 -25.56 21.16 -7.74
CA GLY A 343 -25.82 22.60 -7.70
C GLY A 343 -24.57 23.44 -7.42
N THR A 344 -24.76 24.66 -6.93
CA THR A 344 -23.69 25.54 -6.45
C THR A 344 -23.35 25.22 -5.00
N PRO A 345 -22.05 25.06 -4.65
CA PRO A 345 -21.65 24.82 -3.27
C PRO A 345 -22.17 25.94 -2.35
N ARG A 346 -22.66 25.56 -1.15
CA ARG A 346 -23.12 26.54 -0.15
C ARG A 346 -21.98 27.38 0.43
N GLU A 347 -20.75 26.88 0.36
CA GLU A 347 -19.52 27.53 0.82
C GLU A 347 -18.42 27.39 -0.25
N ASN A 348 -17.41 28.27 -0.22
CA ASN A 348 -16.29 28.17 -1.15
C ASN A 348 -15.41 26.96 -0.79
N VAL A 349 -15.58 25.86 -1.53
CA VAL A 349 -14.86 24.58 -1.31
C VAL A 349 -13.52 24.53 -2.05
N LEU A 350 -13.19 25.58 -2.81
CA LEU A 350 -11.99 25.64 -3.63
C LEU A 350 -10.80 26.25 -2.86
N PRO A 351 -9.58 25.73 -3.06
CA PRO A 351 -8.35 26.39 -2.63
C PRO A 351 -8.24 27.85 -3.09
N GLU A 352 -7.49 28.66 -2.34
CA GLU A 352 -7.25 30.06 -2.65
C GLU A 352 -6.72 30.26 -4.08
N GLY A 353 -7.29 31.23 -4.80
CA GLY A 353 -6.92 31.54 -6.20
C GLY A 353 -7.67 30.72 -7.27
N LEU A 354 -8.49 29.73 -6.90
CA LEU A 354 -9.35 29.02 -7.85
C LEU A 354 -10.76 29.62 -7.90
N VAL A 355 -11.26 29.82 -9.13
CA VAL A 355 -12.62 30.32 -9.39
C VAL A 355 -13.47 29.19 -9.94
N LEU A 356 -14.62 28.93 -9.33
CA LEU A 356 -15.55 27.91 -9.79
C LEU A 356 -16.17 28.32 -11.12
N LYS A 357 -15.82 27.63 -12.21
CA LYS A 357 -16.34 27.90 -13.57
C LYS A 357 -17.51 26.97 -13.98
N SER A 358 -17.94 26.04 -13.12
CA SER A 358 -19.04 25.10 -13.41
C SER A 358 -19.84 24.72 -12.17
N GLU A 359 -21.02 24.14 -12.37
CA GLU A 359 -21.77 23.45 -11.31
C GLU A 359 -20.95 22.29 -10.72
N LEU A 360 -21.21 21.96 -9.44
CA LEU A 360 -20.64 20.77 -8.84
C LEU A 360 -21.27 19.53 -9.47
N ILE A 361 -20.44 18.59 -9.87
CA ILE A 361 -20.87 17.27 -10.32
C ILE A 361 -20.51 16.26 -9.25
N GLU A 362 -21.53 15.60 -8.72
CA GLU A 362 -21.39 14.46 -7.83
C GLU A 362 -21.31 13.19 -8.67
N ILE A 363 -20.32 12.34 -8.35
CA ILE A 363 -20.11 11.05 -9.01
C ILE A 363 -20.36 9.97 -7.97
N GLU A 364 -21.50 9.30 -8.08
CA GLU A 364 -21.87 8.23 -7.17
C GLU A 364 -21.72 6.87 -7.85
N SER A 365 -21.07 5.93 -7.15
CA SER A 365 -20.96 4.54 -7.58
C SER A 365 -21.96 3.70 -6.78
N THR A 366 -23.02 3.24 -7.43
CA THR A 366 -23.99 2.32 -6.82
C THR A 366 -23.77 0.92 -7.35
N GLY A 367 -23.68 -0.12 -6.50
CA GLY A 367 -23.63 -1.53 -6.93
C GLY A 367 -22.45 -1.97 -7.83
N ILE A 368 -21.48 -1.08 -8.08
CA ILE A 368 -20.26 -1.31 -8.85
C ILE A 368 -19.04 -1.15 -7.93
N SER A 369 -17.99 -1.91 -8.22
CA SER A 369 -16.69 -1.80 -7.56
C SER A 369 -15.60 -2.14 -8.56
N TRP A 370 -14.48 -1.43 -8.58
CA TRP A 370 -13.32 -1.83 -9.37
C TRP A 370 -12.03 -1.77 -8.55
N THR A 371 -11.01 -2.47 -9.01
CA THR A 371 -9.64 -2.37 -8.48
C THR A 371 -8.73 -1.84 -9.58
N GLY A 372 -8.12 -0.68 -9.39
CA GLY A 372 -7.34 -0.08 -10.46
C GLY A 372 -7.55 1.43 -10.59
N ASP A 373 -6.68 2.07 -11.37
CA ASP A 373 -6.90 3.43 -11.84
C ASP A 373 -8.09 3.48 -12.81
N ALA A 374 -9.09 4.31 -12.48
CA ALA A 374 -10.10 4.71 -13.44
C ALA A 374 -9.65 5.99 -14.16
N LYS A 375 -9.93 6.07 -15.45
CA LYS A 375 -9.65 7.27 -16.26
C LYS A 375 -10.90 8.12 -16.33
N PHE A 376 -10.81 9.35 -15.85
CA PHE A 376 -11.87 10.34 -16.01
C PHE A 376 -11.52 11.29 -17.15
N LEU A 377 -12.40 11.39 -18.13
CA LEU A 377 -12.29 12.27 -19.28
C LEU A 377 -13.43 13.28 -19.25
N TRP A 378 -13.09 14.54 -19.48
CA TRP A 378 -14.05 15.66 -19.50
C TRP A 378 -13.90 16.46 -20.78
N LYS A 379 -15.05 16.84 -21.38
CA LYS A 379 -15.13 17.76 -22.52
C LYS A 379 -15.68 19.12 -22.08
N GLU A 380 -14.86 20.14 -22.26
CA GLU A 380 -15.23 21.53 -22.01
C GLU A 380 -16.16 22.06 -23.11
N LYS A 381 -17.11 22.93 -22.75
CA LYS A 381 -18.17 23.39 -23.66
C LYS A 381 -17.66 24.44 -24.66
N ASN A 382 -16.63 25.20 -24.28
CA ASN A 382 -15.97 26.23 -25.08
C ASN A 382 -14.48 26.21 -24.73
N SER A 383 -13.61 25.90 -25.69
CA SER A 383 -12.16 26.01 -25.52
C SER A 383 -11.77 27.49 -25.49
N VAL A 384 -11.58 28.04 -24.30
CA VAL A 384 -10.87 29.32 -24.14
C VAL A 384 -9.39 28.98 -23.94
N GLU A 385 -8.48 29.80 -24.47
CA GLU A 385 -7.02 29.63 -24.37
C GLU A 385 -6.45 29.66 -22.94
N GLU A 386 -7.29 29.80 -21.91
CA GLU A 386 -6.89 29.77 -20.51
C GLU A 386 -6.77 28.34 -19.97
N LYS A 387 -5.71 28.06 -19.20
CA LYS A 387 -5.55 26.80 -18.49
C LYS A 387 -6.69 26.61 -17.48
N THR A 388 -7.58 25.67 -17.76
CA THR A 388 -8.59 25.19 -16.81
C THR A 388 -8.06 23.97 -16.04
N SER A 389 -8.52 23.79 -14.80
CA SER A 389 -8.11 22.69 -13.91
C SER A 389 -9.33 22.06 -13.26
N ILE A 390 -9.30 20.73 -13.08
CA ILE A 390 -10.35 19.99 -12.37
C ILE A 390 -9.91 19.82 -10.92
N TYR A 391 -10.77 20.26 -9.99
CA TYR A 391 -10.61 19.97 -8.57
C TYR A 391 -11.58 18.86 -8.17
N SER A 392 -11.06 17.77 -7.59
CA SER A 392 -11.87 16.64 -7.10
C SER A 392 -11.68 16.48 -5.60
N LYS A 393 -12.77 16.42 -4.86
CA LYS A 393 -12.78 16.11 -3.42
C LYS A 393 -13.55 14.81 -3.23
N LYS A 394 -12.92 13.81 -2.59
CA LYS A 394 -13.60 12.58 -2.18
C LYS A 394 -14.21 12.82 -0.80
N GLU A 395 -15.53 12.70 -0.70
CA GLU A 395 -16.19 12.66 0.60
C GLU A 395 -16.27 11.19 1.06
N PRO A 396 -15.95 10.88 2.33
CA PRO A 396 -16.11 9.53 2.84
C PRO A 396 -17.59 9.16 2.85
N ASN A 397 -17.94 7.99 2.31
CA ASN A 397 -19.29 7.44 2.47
C ASN A 397 -19.57 7.30 3.97
N VAL A 398 -20.54 8.07 4.46
CA VAL A 398 -21.13 7.88 5.78
C VAL A 398 -22.18 6.76 5.61
N GLY A 399 -21.74 5.52 5.69
CA GLY A 399 -22.60 4.34 5.50
C GLY A 399 -21.93 3.05 5.95
#